data_AF-A0AAJ2X072-F1
#
_entry.id   AF-A0AAJ2X072-F1
#
_cell.length_a   1.000
_cell.length_b   1.000
_cell.length_c   1.000
_cell.angle_alpha   90.00
_cell.angle_beta   90.00
_cell.angle_gamma   90.00
#
_symmetry.space_group_name_H-M   'P 1'
#
loop_
_entity.id
_entity.type
_entity.pdbx_description
1 polymer ?
#
loop_
_entity_poly.entity_id
_entity_poly.type
_entity_poly.pdbx_seq_one_letter_code
_entity_poly.pdbx_strand_id
1 'polypeptide(L)'
;MAGLEWKVYGRAPTLDTFWDETLNLGRSPATDASIAAAQARLGVRLPDWLRHLYARYDGGAVQMARGQSLQQPDNWLAAEWLIPRARLLGAEALFSFAQVRAREDYRDDAYAGLAASGDDRWLIAIAADARAPSRALCLDYAAPDTDPTLVYVDAGSGQRLIVFDGVEDLLAQLVDVVYWSPALQAKYDDNERVQWQPQPPALETFWSGPGHWNDTPAVADTEALAAAEARLGVRLPALLKRLYGVQDGGDTGWCWAPRTRFPSDRYVDWECVLVDRYLSPLAQIGSVLDFAAAFEDPQDFSSVATLHAGLDQVLVLSSHNVDCLLCLDYRGRGPQYAPEVVYFQRWEGLHPTWRAPSFEAFFSTLRQADLDF
;
A
#
# COMPACT_ATOMS: atom_id res chain seq x y z
N MET A 1 -13.26 13.44 18.36
CA MET A 1 -12.88 13.11 16.99
C MET A 1 -14.16 12.88 16.20
N ALA A 2 -14.28 13.40 14.98
CA ALA A 2 -15.31 12.93 14.07
C ALA A 2 -15.11 11.41 13.86
N GLY A 3 -16.19 10.64 13.71
CA GLY A 3 -16.07 9.20 13.49
C GLY A 3 -15.15 8.92 12.31
N LEU A 4 -14.15 8.06 12.50
CA LEU A 4 -13.30 7.59 11.42
C LEU A 4 -14.10 6.52 10.65
N GLU A 5 -14.92 6.97 9.72
CA GLU A 5 -15.57 6.09 8.74
C GLU A 5 -14.52 5.58 7.75
N TRP A 6 -14.62 4.30 7.40
CA TRP A 6 -13.90 3.81 6.23
C TRP A 6 -14.44 4.50 4.99
N LYS A 7 -13.58 5.32 4.39
CA LYS A 7 -13.88 6.00 3.14
C LYS A 7 -13.62 5.07 1.96
N VAL A 8 -14.54 4.14 1.71
CA VAL A 8 -14.56 3.37 0.45
C VAL A 8 -15.07 4.29 -0.66
N TYR A 9 -14.17 5.05 -1.29
CA TYR A 9 -14.51 5.78 -2.52
C TYR A 9 -14.17 4.95 -3.74
N GLY A 10 -14.99 3.96 -4.07
CA GLY A 10 -14.77 3.17 -5.28
C GLY A 10 -16.09 2.75 -5.89
N ARG A 11 -16.34 3.16 -7.13
CA ARG A 11 -17.18 2.34 -8.03
C ARG A 11 -16.27 1.25 -8.59
N ALA A 12 -16.76 0.02 -8.71
CA ALA A 12 -16.03 -1.04 -9.42
C ALA A 12 -15.43 -0.49 -10.73
N PRO A 13 -14.16 -0.79 -11.04
CA PRO A 13 -13.52 -0.25 -12.22
C PRO A 13 -14.12 -0.88 -13.47
N THR A 14 -14.07 -0.17 -14.59
CA THR A 14 -14.25 -0.80 -15.91
C THR A 14 -12.88 -1.15 -16.48
N LEU A 15 -12.83 -1.86 -17.61
CA LEU A 15 -11.57 -2.06 -18.34
C LEU A 15 -10.87 -0.74 -18.71
N ASP A 16 -11.63 0.35 -18.89
CA ASP A 16 -11.08 1.66 -19.24
C ASP A 16 -10.57 2.44 -18.02
N THR A 17 -11.08 2.16 -16.82
CA THR A 17 -10.65 2.80 -15.55
C THR A 17 -9.85 1.85 -14.66
N PHE A 18 -9.41 0.73 -15.21
CA PHE A 18 -8.71 -0.34 -14.48
C PHE A 18 -7.31 0.09 -14.02
N TRP A 19 -6.64 0.91 -14.82
CA TRP A 19 -5.26 1.31 -14.61
C TRP A 19 -5.15 2.52 -13.68
N ASP A 20 -4.14 2.52 -12.81
CA ASP A 20 -3.71 3.75 -12.15
C ASP A 20 -2.88 4.56 -13.15
N GLU A 21 -3.51 5.56 -13.76
CA GLU A 21 -2.90 6.37 -14.82
C GLU A 21 -1.63 7.10 -14.33
N THR A 22 -1.60 7.53 -13.07
CA THR A 22 -0.44 8.27 -12.51
C THR A 22 0.77 7.35 -12.37
N LEU A 23 0.55 6.12 -11.93
CA LEU A 23 1.60 5.13 -11.73
C LEU A 23 2.06 4.43 -13.01
N ASN A 24 1.30 4.56 -14.09
CA ASN A 24 1.67 4.02 -15.39
C ASN A 24 2.21 5.09 -16.36
N LEU A 25 2.46 6.32 -15.89
CA LEU A 25 3.09 7.35 -16.70
C LEU A 25 4.42 6.85 -17.31
N GLY A 26 4.60 7.09 -18.61
CA GLY A 26 5.78 6.64 -19.36
C GLY A 26 5.80 5.15 -19.74
N ARG A 27 4.86 4.33 -19.25
CA ARG A 27 4.71 2.95 -19.74
C ARG A 27 4.14 2.93 -21.15
N SER A 28 4.59 1.95 -21.93
CA SER A 28 4.12 1.74 -23.29
C SER A 28 3.09 0.60 -23.34
N PRO A 29 2.17 0.64 -24.32
CA PRO A 29 1.32 -0.51 -24.66
C PRO A 29 2.15 -1.75 -25.01
N ALA A 30 1.56 -2.92 -24.82
CA ALA A 30 2.13 -4.14 -25.38
C ALA A 30 2.05 -4.09 -26.92
N THR A 31 3.08 -4.59 -27.57
CA THR A 31 3.09 -4.70 -29.05
C THR A 31 2.44 -6.00 -29.47
N ASP A 32 1.89 -6.05 -30.69
CA ASP A 32 1.41 -7.31 -31.28
C ASP A 32 2.49 -8.40 -31.26
N ALA A 33 3.75 -8.00 -31.43
CA ALA A 33 4.90 -8.90 -31.37
C ALA A 33 5.13 -9.46 -29.95
N SER A 34 5.05 -8.64 -28.90
CA SER A 34 5.22 -9.10 -27.52
C SER A 34 4.05 -10.00 -27.08
N ILE A 35 2.82 -9.66 -27.46
CA ILE A 35 1.64 -10.51 -27.24
C ILE A 35 1.80 -11.85 -27.99
N ALA A 36 2.17 -11.83 -29.27
CA ALA A 36 2.36 -13.05 -30.05
C ALA A 36 3.48 -13.93 -29.47
N ALA A 37 4.59 -13.33 -29.02
CA ALA A 37 5.68 -14.04 -28.37
C ALA A 37 5.24 -14.68 -27.05
N ALA A 38 4.46 -13.97 -26.22
CA ALA A 38 3.92 -14.50 -24.98
C ALA A 38 2.97 -15.69 -25.24
N GLN A 39 2.04 -15.55 -26.19
CA GLN A 39 1.11 -16.61 -26.59
C GLN A 39 1.85 -17.85 -27.11
N ALA A 40 2.84 -17.68 -27.97
CA ALA A 40 3.65 -18.78 -28.50
C ALA A 40 4.47 -19.47 -27.39
N ARG A 41 5.05 -18.69 -26.48
CA ARG A 41 5.84 -19.20 -25.34
C ARG A 41 5.00 -19.98 -24.34
N LEU A 42 3.77 -19.55 -24.10
CA LEU A 42 2.86 -20.15 -23.12
C LEU A 42 1.94 -21.20 -23.75
N GLY A 43 1.85 -21.26 -25.08
CA GLY A 43 0.98 -22.19 -25.80
C GLY A 43 -0.52 -21.90 -25.61
N VAL A 44 -0.88 -20.63 -25.42
CA VAL A 44 -2.27 -20.18 -25.18
C VAL A 44 -2.60 -18.93 -25.99
N ARG A 45 -3.89 -18.65 -26.18
CA ARG A 45 -4.37 -17.36 -26.69
C ARG A 45 -4.84 -16.48 -25.54
N LEU A 46 -4.31 -15.26 -25.44
CA LEU A 46 -4.78 -14.32 -24.42
C LEU A 46 -6.20 -13.85 -24.73
N PRO A 47 -7.09 -13.77 -23.72
CA PRO A 47 -8.47 -13.36 -23.91
C PRO A 47 -8.58 -11.89 -24.33
N ASP A 48 -9.65 -11.55 -25.05
CA ASP A 48 -9.82 -10.23 -25.67
C ASP A 48 -9.77 -9.08 -24.66
N TRP A 49 -10.36 -9.25 -23.48
CA TRP A 49 -10.34 -8.23 -22.42
C TRP A 49 -8.92 -7.95 -21.89
N LEU A 50 -8.06 -8.97 -21.79
CA LEU A 50 -6.69 -8.79 -21.33
C LEU A 50 -5.86 -8.07 -22.39
N ARG A 51 -6.12 -8.36 -23.68
CA ARG A 51 -5.51 -7.63 -24.79
C ARG A 51 -5.97 -6.17 -24.84
N HIS A 52 -7.24 -5.89 -24.52
CA HIS A 52 -7.73 -4.52 -24.36
C HIS A 52 -6.96 -3.76 -23.27
N LEU A 53 -6.75 -4.39 -22.10
CA LEU A 53 -5.92 -3.80 -21.04
C LEU A 53 -4.48 -3.55 -21.53
N TYR A 54 -3.86 -4.53 -22.18
CA TYR A 54 -2.49 -4.42 -22.70
C TYR A 54 -2.31 -3.41 -23.85
N ALA A 55 -3.38 -3.08 -24.58
CA ALA A 55 -3.36 -2.01 -25.56
C ALA A 55 -3.16 -0.63 -24.92
N ARG A 56 -3.39 -0.49 -23.61
CA ARG A 56 -3.06 0.71 -22.83
C ARG A 56 -1.65 0.64 -22.26
N TYR A 57 -1.33 -0.41 -21.49
CA TYR A 57 -0.03 -0.61 -20.85
C TYR A 57 0.38 -2.08 -20.84
N ASP A 58 1.65 -2.41 -21.14
CA ASP A 58 2.18 -3.78 -21.06
C ASP A 58 2.40 -4.24 -19.59
N GLY A 59 1.29 -4.43 -18.88
CA GLY A 59 1.28 -4.62 -17.44
C GLY A 59 1.59 -3.34 -16.67
N GLY A 60 1.36 -3.36 -15.36
CA GLY A 60 1.56 -2.18 -14.52
C GLY A 60 0.60 -2.07 -13.36
N ALA A 61 0.50 -0.86 -12.84
CA ALA A 61 -0.26 -0.53 -11.65
C ALA A 61 -1.75 -0.47 -11.92
N VAL A 62 -2.55 -1.15 -11.11
CA VAL A 62 -4.01 -1.10 -11.23
C VAL A 62 -4.59 -0.18 -10.17
N GLN A 63 -5.67 0.51 -10.51
CA GLN A 63 -6.36 1.44 -9.60
C GLN A 63 -6.99 0.68 -8.41
N MET A 64 -7.47 -0.54 -8.63
CA MET A 64 -8.24 -1.31 -7.64
C MET A 64 -7.78 -2.76 -7.60
N ALA A 65 -7.61 -3.32 -6.39
CA ALA A 65 -6.93 -4.60 -6.22
C ALA A 65 -7.44 -5.51 -5.09
N ARG A 66 -8.32 -5.00 -4.21
CA ARG A 66 -8.87 -5.78 -3.09
C ARG A 66 -10.30 -6.23 -3.38
N GLY A 67 -10.74 -7.30 -2.73
CA GLY A 67 -12.13 -7.74 -2.68
C GLY A 67 -12.51 -8.22 -1.29
N GLN A 68 -13.77 -8.59 -1.09
CA GLN A 68 -14.26 -9.08 0.20
C GLN A 68 -13.44 -10.27 0.71
N SER A 69 -13.35 -10.41 2.03
CA SER A 69 -12.69 -11.57 2.63
C SER A 69 -13.44 -12.85 2.29
N LEU A 70 -12.73 -13.88 1.87
CA LEU A 70 -13.32 -15.19 1.63
C LEU A 70 -13.73 -15.91 2.92
N GLN A 71 -13.02 -15.61 4.02
CA GLN A 71 -13.26 -16.23 5.32
C GLN A 71 -14.20 -15.40 6.19
N GLN A 72 -14.20 -14.07 6.02
CA GLN A 72 -15.00 -13.15 6.81
C GLN A 72 -15.66 -12.09 5.92
N PRO A 73 -16.66 -12.42 5.08
CA PRO A 73 -17.19 -11.53 4.04
C PRO A 73 -17.70 -10.18 4.54
N ASP A 74 -18.20 -10.14 5.78
CA ASP A 74 -18.70 -8.92 6.44
C ASP A 74 -17.58 -8.11 7.12
N ASN A 75 -16.39 -8.69 7.27
CA ASN A 75 -15.22 -8.02 7.84
C ASN A 75 -14.34 -7.44 6.72
N TRP A 76 -14.54 -6.14 6.47
CA TRP A 76 -13.76 -5.39 5.51
C TRP A 76 -12.25 -5.37 5.79
N LEU A 77 -11.82 -5.42 7.05
CA LEU A 77 -10.39 -5.39 7.38
C LEU A 77 -9.66 -6.63 6.87
N ALA A 78 -10.37 -7.76 6.82
CA ALA A 78 -9.88 -9.03 6.30
C ALA A 78 -9.94 -9.13 4.75
N ALA A 79 -10.19 -8.02 4.04
CA ALA A 79 -10.30 -7.99 2.57
C ALA A 79 -9.05 -8.53 1.88
N GLU A 80 -9.27 -9.31 0.83
CA GLU A 80 -8.24 -10.09 0.14
C GLU A 80 -7.66 -9.33 -1.05
N TRP A 81 -6.36 -9.50 -1.31
CA TRP A 81 -5.68 -8.90 -2.46
C TRP A 81 -5.88 -9.76 -3.72
N LEU A 82 -7.03 -9.59 -4.38
CA LEU A 82 -7.38 -10.31 -5.60
C LEU A 82 -6.38 -10.07 -6.74
N ILE A 83 -5.80 -8.87 -6.81
CA ILE A 83 -4.65 -8.56 -7.66
C ILE A 83 -3.43 -8.38 -6.75
N PRO A 84 -2.52 -9.37 -6.68
CA PRO A 84 -1.34 -9.28 -5.84
C PRO A 84 -0.53 -8.01 -6.12
N ARG A 85 -0.20 -7.27 -5.05
CA ARG A 85 0.54 -6.00 -5.08
C ARG A 85 -0.08 -4.91 -5.97
N ALA A 86 -1.38 -5.00 -6.29
CA ALA A 86 -2.05 -4.09 -7.21
C ALA A 86 -1.34 -3.98 -8.57
N ARG A 87 -0.79 -5.08 -9.09
CA ARG A 87 -0.09 -5.09 -10.38
C ARG A 87 -0.50 -6.23 -11.28
N LEU A 88 -0.73 -5.90 -12.54
CA LEU A 88 -0.80 -6.87 -13.62
C LEU A 88 0.59 -7.08 -14.21
N LEU A 89 0.96 -8.32 -14.48
CA LEU A 89 2.20 -8.67 -15.17
C LEU A 89 2.13 -8.22 -16.62
N GLY A 90 3.27 -7.81 -17.19
CA GLY A 90 3.40 -7.58 -18.63
C GLY A 90 3.51 -8.90 -19.40
N ALA A 91 3.32 -8.86 -20.72
CA ALA A 91 3.27 -10.01 -21.61
C ALA A 91 4.51 -10.93 -21.50
N GLU A 92 5.71 -10.35 -21.38
CA GLU A 92 6.94 -11.11 -21.19
C GLU A 92 7.05 -11.75 -19.80
N ALA A 93 6.43 -11.15 -18.79
CA ALA A 93 6.47 -11.59 -17.40
C ALA A 93 5.41 -12.65 -17.06
N LEU A 94 4.43 -12.88 -17.94
CA LEU A 94 3.45 -13.96 -17.79
C LEU A 94 4.15 -15.33 -17.72
N PHE A 95 3.69 -16.20 -16.83
CA PHE A 95 4.26 -17.54 -16.66
C PHE A 95 3.19 -18.58 -16.34
N SER A 96 3.49 -19.85 -16.63
CA SER A 96 2.70 -20.98 -16.12
C SER A 96 3.29 -21.55 -14.83
N PHE A 97 2.45 -22.18 -14.01
CA PHE A 97 2.94 -22.84 -12.79
C PHE A 97 3.91 -23.99 -13.10
N ALA A 98 3.78 -24.64 -14.26
CA ALA A 98 4.78 -25.59 -14.75
C ALA A 98 6.17 -24.97 -14.95
N GLN A 99 6.26 -23.73 -15.45
CA GLN A 99 7.53 -23.01 -15.59
C GLN A 99 8.16 -22.67 -14.24
N VAL A 100 7.34 -22.30 -13.24
CA VAL A 100 7.81 -22.07 -11.86
C VAL A 100 8.31 -23.38 -11.25
N ARG A 101 7.51 -24.46 -11.36
CA ARG A 101 7.88 -25.80 -10.89
C ARG A 101 9.25 -26.22 -11.42
N ALA A 102 9.49 -26.03 -12.71
CA ALA A 102 10.73 -26.39 -13.37
C ALA A 102 11.94 -25.50 -12.99
N ARG A 103 11.72 -24.25 -12.58
CA ARG A 103 12.80 -23.31 -12.22
C ARG A 103 13.34 -23.53 -10.81
N GLU A 104 12.46 -23.88 -9.87
CA GLU A 104 12.74 -23.90 -8.44
C GLU A 104 12.93 -25.33 -7.88
N ASP A 105 13.11 -26.31 -8.76
CA ASP A 105 13.29 -27.74 -8.42
C ASP A 105 12.23 -28.27 -7.44
N TYR A 106 10.97 -27.83 -7.62
CA TYR A 106 9.86 -28.30 -6.82
C TYR A 106 9.53 -29.77 -7.11
N ARG A 107 8.82 -30.43 -6.18
CA ARG A 107 8.32 -31.79 -6.39
C ARG A 107 7.38 -31.84 -7.60
N ASP A 108 7.30 -33.00 -8.25
CA ASP A 108 6.43 -33.21 -9.42
C ASP A 108 4.95 -32.93 -9.14
N ASP A 109 4.50 -33.13 -7.91
CA ASP A 109 3.13 -32.86 -7.44
C ASP A 109 2.92 -31.44 -6.90
N ALA A 110 3.93 -30.58 -6.96
CA ALA A 110 3.76 -29.17 -6.62
C ALA A 110 2.69 -28.56 -7.53
N TYR A 111 1.70 -27.91 -6.91
CA TYR A 111 0.55 -27.29 -7.57
C TYR A 111 -0.54 -28.26 -8.11
N ALA A 112 -0.46 -29.55 -7.77
CA ALA A 112 -1.52 -30.50 -8.12
C ALA A 112 -2.90 -30.01 -7.62
N GLY A 113 -3.91 -30.08 -8.50
CA GLY A 113 -5.27 -29.64 -8.19
C GLY A 113 -5.53 -28.13 -8.37
N LEU A 114 -4.51 -27.31 -8.64
CA LEU A 114 -4.72 -25.90 -8.95
C LEU A 114 -5.31 -25.70 -10.34
N ALA A 115 -4.84 -26.41 -11.37
CA ALA A 115 -5.41 -26.34 -12.72
C ALA A 115 -6.63 -27.28 -12.83
N ALA A 116 -7.74 -26.82 -13.41
CA ALA A 116 -8.94 -27.67 -13.56
C ALA A 116 -8.68 -28.88 -14.49
N SER A 117 -7.79 -28.72 -15.48
CA SER A 117 -7.33 -29.78 -16.38
C SER A 117 -6.41 -30.80 -15.71
N GLY A 118 -5.87 -30.49 -14.53
CA GLY A 118 -4.76 -31.21 -13.91
C GLY A 118 -3.38 -30.91 -14.50
N ASP A 119 -3.29 -30.05 -15.52
CA ASP A 119 -2.04 -29.67 -16.19
C ASP A 119 -1.68 -28.22 -15.88
N ASP A 120 -0.66 -28.03 -15.04
CA ASP A 120 -0.18 -26.72 -14.58
C ASP A 120 0.54 -25.90 -15.67
N ARG A 121 0.71 -26.46 -16.88
CA ARG A 121 1.11 -25.68 -18.07
C ARG A 121 0.02 -24.74 -18.54
N TRP A 122 -1.24 -25.05 -18.22
CA TRP A 122 -2.42 -24.30 -18.67
C TRP A 122 -3.00 -23.38 -17.59
N LEU A 123 -2.33 -23.27 -16.44
CA LEU A 123 -2.63 -22.27 -15.43
C LEU A 123 -1.61 -21.13 -15.55
N ILE A 124 -2.03 -20.03 -16.18
CA ILE A 124 -1.18 -18.89 -16.51
C ILE A 124 -1.40 -17.76 -15.52
N ALA A 125 -0.36 -17.38 -14.76
CA ALA A 125 -0.41 -16.25 -13.86
C ALA A 125 -0.36 -14.93 -14.64
N ILE A 126 -1.34 -14.05 -14.37
CA ILE A 126 -1.42 -12.69 -14.93
C ILE A 126 -1.18 -11.61 -13.85
N ALA A 127 -1.28 -11.97 -12.57
CA ALA A 127 -0.81 -11.16 -11.44
C ALA A 127 -0.31 -12.09 -10.33
N ALA A 128 0.90 -11.85 -9.80
CA ALA A 128 1.52 -12.68 -8.76
C ALA A 128 2.58 -11.90 -7.95
N ASP A 129 2.88 -12.39 -6.74
CA ASP A 129 4.00 -11.87 -5.94
C ASP A 129 5.34 -12.44 -6.46
N ALA A 130 6.30 -11.55 -6.73
CA ALA A 130 7.62 -11.89 -7.27
C ALA A 130 8.54 -12.70 -6.33
N ARG A 131 8.24 -12.84 -5.03
CA ARG A 131 9.11 -13.52 -4.04
C ARG A 131 8.69 -14.96 -3.74
N ALA A 132 7.44 -15.29 -4.02
CA ALA A 132 6.87 -16.63 -4.09
C ALA A 132 5.43 -16.44 -4.60
N PRO A 133 4.99 -17.09 -5.69
CA PRO A 133 3.62 -16.97 -6.18
C PRO A 133 2.66 -17.76 -5.26
N SER A 134 2.67 -17.47 -3.97
CA SER A 134 1.78 -18.09 -2.99
C SER A 134 0.33 -17.78 -3.32
N ARG A 135 0.04 -16.57 -3.81
CA ARG A 135 -1.26 -16.22 -4.36
C ARG A 135 -1.12 -15.53 -5.70
N ALA A 136 -2.01 -15.89 -6.62
CA ALA A 136 -1.98 -15.39 -8.00
C ALA A 136 -3.38 -15.29 -8.59
N LEU A 137 -3.58 -14.27 -9.43
CA LEU A 137 -4.68 -14.22 -10.37
C LEU A 137 -4.23 -14.90 -11.66
N CYS A 138 -5.02 -15.86 -12.13
CA CYS A 138 -4.63 -16.75 -13.21
C CYS A 138 -5.73 -16.92 -14.26
N LEU A 139 -5.29 -17.20 -15.47
CA LEU A 139 -6.10 -17.76 -16.55
C LEU A 139 -5.91 -19.28 -16.53
N ASP A 140 -6.98 -20.03 -16.32
CA ASP A 140 -6.99 -21.48 -16.31
C ASP A 140 -7.65 -22.02 -17.57
N TYR A 141 -6.85 -22.64 -18.44
CA TYR A 141 -7.30 -23.18 -19.71
C TYR A 141 -7.59 -24.68 -19.56
N ALA A 142 -8.77 -25.11 -20.04
CA ALA A 142 -9.11 -26.53 -20.07
C ALA A 142 -8.31 -27.29 -21.15
N ALA A 143 -7.96 -26.61 -22.24
CA ALA A 143 -7.16 -27.12 -23.34
C ALA A 143 -6.50 -25.96 -24.12
N PRO A 144 -5.56 -26.24 -25.03
CA PRO A 144 -5.08 -25.23 -25.98
C PRO A 144 -6.24 -24.65 -26.79
N ASP A 145 -6.19 -23.35 -27.06
CA ASP A 145 -7.15 -22.59 -27.88
C ASP A 145 -8.60 -22.50 -27.36
N THR A 146 -8.87 -22.84 -26.10
CA THR A 146 -10.15 -22.55 -25.43
C THR A 146 -10.12 -21.20 -24.73
N ASP A 147 -11.29 -20.62 -24.46
CA ASP A 147 -11.37 -19.47 -23.56
C ASP A 147 -10.99 -19.89 -22.13
N PRO A 148 -10.17 -19.11 -21.42
CA PRO A 148 -9.77 -19.43 -20.06
C PRO A 148 -10.87 -19.10 -19.05
N THR A 149 -10.90 -19.86 -17.97
CA THR A 149 -11.59 -19.44 -16.73
C THR A 149 -10.66 -18.55 -15.92
N LEU A 150 -11.17 -17.45 -15.38
CA LEU A 150 -10.41 -16.59 -14.49
C LEU A 150 -10.49 -17.14 -13.05
N VAL A 151 -9.35 -17.32 -12.40
CA VAL A 151 -9.27 -17.93 -11.07
C VAL A 151 -8.26 -17.20 -10.19
N TYR A 152 -8.60 -16.99 -8.93
CA TYR A 152 -7.66 -16.59 -7.89
C TYR A 152 -7.25 -17.82 -7.08
N VAL A 153 -5.95 -18.09 -6.99
CA VAL A 153 -5.40 -19.30 -6.38
C VAL A 153 -4.48 -18.98 -5.21
N ASP A 154 -4.37 -19.93 -4.28
CA ASP A 154 -3.33 -19.99 -3.27
C ASP A 154 -2.48 -21.25 -3.49
N ALA A 155 -1.32 -21.07 -4.12
CA ALA A 155 -0.41 -22.14 -4.47
C ALA A 155 0.33 -22.72 -3.26
N GLY A 156 0.45 -21.97 -2.16
CA GLY A 156 1.06 -22.46 -0.91
C GLY A 156 0.19 -23.49 -0.21
N SER A 157 -1.13 -23.33 -0.30
CA SER A 157 -2.12 -24.27 0.22
C SER A 157 -2.69 -25.25 -0.83
N GLY A 158 -2.37 -25.04 -2.11
CA GLY A 158 -2.89 -25.87 -3.21
C GLY A 158 -4.39 -25.66 -3.46
N GLN A 159 -4.92 -24.46 -3.16
CA GLN A 159 -6.34 -24.17 -3.24
C GLN A 159 -6.69 -23.19 -4.36
N ARG A 160 -7.85 -23.41 -4.98
CA ARG A 160 -8.53 -22.40 -5.80
C ARG A 160 -9.43 -21.61 -4.86
N LEU A 161 -9.09 -20.35 -4.65
CA LEU A 161 -9.78 -19.49 -3.69
C LEU A 161 -11.06 -18.91 -4.28
N ILE A 162 -11.01 -18.45 -5.53
CA ILE A 162 -12.17 -17.88 -6.24
C ILE A 162 -12.12 -18.33 -7.69
N VAL A 163 -13.28 -18.71 -8.24
CA VAL A 163 -13.46 -18.90 -9.68
C VAL A 163 -14.46 -17.84 -10.12
N PHE A 164 -14.04 -16.98 -11.05
CA PHE A 164 -14.88 -15.89 -11.53
C PHE A 164 -15.66 -16.33 -12.76
N ASP A 165 -16.92 -15.93 -12.86
CA ASP A 165 -17.76 -16.21 -14.05
C ASP A 165 -17.26 -15.47 -15.30
N GLY A 166 -16.49 -14.39 -15.11
CA GLY A 166 -15.85 -13.62 -16.16
C GLY A 166 -15.12 -12.40 -15.60
N VAL A 167 -14.57 -11.58 -16.50
CA VAL A 167 -13.84 -10.36 -16.10
C VAL A 167 -14.75 -9.37 -15.38
N GLU A 168 -16.03 -9.29 -15.73
CA GLU A 168 -16.99 -8.40 -15.05
C GLU A 168 -17.21 -8.79 -13.58
N ASP A 169 -17.18 -10.08 -13.25
CA ASP A 169 -17.29 -10.55 -11.86
C ASP A 169 -16.02 -10.22 -11.07
N LEU A 170 -14.83 -10.37 -11.68
CA LEU A 170 -13.60 -9.85 -11.08
C LEU A 170 -13.73 -8.35 -10.81
N LEU A 171 -14.03 -7.55 -11.84
CA LEU A 171 -14.12 -6.10 -11.73
C LEU A 171 -15.14 -5.67 -10.66
N ALA A 172 -16.29 -6.32 -10.59
CA ALA A 172 -17.31 -6.05 -9.57
C ALA A 172 -16.83 -6.33 -8.13
N GLN A 173 -15.90 -7.26 -7.95
CA GLN A 173 -15.28 -7.55 -6.66
C GLN A 173 -14.09 -6.65 -6.33
N LEU A 174 -13.50 -6.00 -7.34
CA LEU A 174 -12.43 -5.03 -7.11
C LEU A 174 -13.00 -3.77 -6.49
N VAL A 175 -12.47 -3.43 -5.33
CA VAL A 175 -12.73 -2.16 -4.67
C VAL A 175 -11.49 -1.30 -4.69
N ASP A 176 -11.71 -0.01 -4.96
CA ASP A 176 -10.70 1.00 -4.74
C ASP A 176 -10.46 1.06 -3.24
N VAL A 177 -9.24 0.73 -2.86
CA VAL A 177 -8.72 1.26 -1.62
C VAL A 177 -8.09 2.55 -2.05
N VAL A 178 -8.86 3.64 -1.96
CA VAL A 178 -8.43 5.03 -2.25
C VAL A 178 -7.15 5.42 -1.52
N TYR A 179 -6.76 4.57 -0.59
CA TYR A 179 -5.65 4.67 0.29
C TYR A 179 -4.63 3.57 -0.04
N TRP A 180 -4.15 3.58 -1.28
CA TRP A 180 -2.90 2.92 -1.70
C TRP A 180 -2.02 3.98 -2.35
N SER A 181 -1.01 4.43 -1.61
CA SER A 181 -0.12 5.48 -2.12
C SER A 181 0.74 4.94 -3.28
N PRO A 182 0.92 5.70 -4.37
CA PRO A 182 1.93 5.47 -5.42
C PRO A 182 3.28 5.00 -4.89
N ALA A 183 3.61 5.52 -3.70
CA ALA A 183 4.65 5.03 -2.85
C ALA A 183 4.68 3.50 -2.67
N LEU A 184 3.66 2.94 -2.05
CA LEU A 184 3.63 1.54 -1.68
C LEU A 184 3.78 0.62 -2.91
N GLN A 185 3.38 1.09 -4.09
CA GLN A 185 3.54 0.41 -5.37
C GLN A 185 4.98 0.41 -5.92
N ALA A 186 5.62 1.57 -5.95
CA ALA A 186 6.98 1.75 -6.44
C ALA A 186 8.01 0.93 -5.64
N LYS A 187 7.68 0.56 -4.38
CA LYS A 187 8.46 -0.36 -3.52
C LYS A 187 8.64 -1.75 -4.09
N TYR A 188 7.84 -2.10 -5.09
CA TYR A 188 7.83 -3.42 -5.70
C TYR A 188 8.26 -3.40 -7.17
N ASP A 189 8.68 -2.24 -7.70
CA ASP A 189 9.28 -2.11 -9.03
C ASP A 189 10.76 -1.73 -8.90
N ASP A 190 11.65 -2.71 -9.09
CA ASP A 190 13.10 -2.50 -8.98
C ASP A 190 13.67 -1.56 -10.06
N ASN A 191 12.87 -1.23 -11.09
CA ASN A 191 13.27 -0.33 -12.18
C ASN A 191 12.82 1.12 -11.96
N GLU A 192 11.93 1.39 -11.01
CA GLU A 192 11.49 2.75 -10.73
C GLU A 192 12.57 3.54 -9.98
N ARG A 193 13.00 4.63 -10.61
CA ARG A 193 13.97 5.60 -10.06
C ARG A 193 13.24 6.89 -9.76
N VAL A 194 13.60 7.51 -8.64
CA VAL A 194 12.97 8.74 -8.18
C VAL A 194 14.03 9.81 -7.95
N GLN A 195 13.72 11.04 -8.37
CA GLN A 195 14.57 12.20 -8.09
C GLN A 195 14.27 12.73 -6.69
N TRP A 196 15.22 12.53 -5.78
CA TRP A 196 15.10 12.96 -4.39
C TRP A 196 15.73 14.33 -4.20
N GLN A 197 15.01 15.25 -3.58
CA GLN A 197 15.61 16.49 -3.09
C GLN A 197 16.59 16.15 -1.97
N PRO A 198 17.90 16.41 -2.12
CA PRO A 198 18.92 15.84 -1.23
C PRO A 198 18.93 16.48 0.17
N GLN A 199 18.39 17.68 0.29
CA GLN A 199 18.35 18.44 1.53
C GLN A 199 17.12 18.06 2.35
N PRO A 200 17.22 17.95 3.68
CA PRO A 200 16.05 17.76 4.54
C PRO A 200 15.13 19.00 4.55
N PRO A 201 13.90 18.87 5.07
CA PRO A 201 13.03 20.03 5.26
C PRO A 201 13.65 21.05 6.23
N ALA A 202 13.26 22.31 6.04
CA ALA A 202 13.38 23.38 7.03
C ALA A 202 11.98 23.71 7.58
N LEU A 203 11.90 24.46 8.69
CA LEU A 203 10.60 24.83 9.27
C LEU A 203 9.75 25.64 8.27
N GLU A 204 10.41 26.47 7.47
CA GLU A 204 9.81 27.37 6.50
C GLU A 204 9.38 26.65 5.22
N THR A 205 9.97 25.49 4.92
CA THR A 205 9.71 24.73 3.68
C THR A 205 8.90 23.46 3.90
N PHE A 206 8.73 23.02 5.15
CA PHE A 206 8.02 21.79 5.45
C PHE A 206 6.55 21.84 4.99
N TRP A 207 5.88 22.98 5.19
CA TRP A 207 4.49 23.19 4.79
C TRP A 207 4.34 23.74 3.35
N SER A 208 5.42 23.96 2.61
CA SER A 208 5.37 24.66 1.30
C SER A 208 5.30 23.71 0.10
N GLY A 209 4.39 23.99 -0.86
CA GLY A 209 4.29 23.32 -2.17
C GLY A 209 2.97 23.61 -2.92
N PRO A 210 2.82 23.20 -4.20
CA PRO A 210 1.56 23.33 -4.94
C PRO A 210 0.42 22.52 -4.30
N GLY A 211 -0.67 23.17 -3.90
CA GLY A 211 -1.81 22.53 -3.20
C GLY A 211 -1.67 22.39 -1.68
N HIS A 212 -0.59 22.90 -1.08
CA HIS A 212 -0.22 22.66 0.32
C HIS A 212 -0.58 23.78 1.32
N TRP A 213 -1.40 24.75 0.91
CA TRP A 213 -1.91 25.77 1.84
C TRP A 213 -3.28 25.33 2.34
N ASN A 214 -3.42 25.08 3.64
CA ASN A 214 -4.72 25.30 4.26
C ASN A 214 -5.10 26.75 3.94
N ASP A 215 -6.30 27.00 3.39
CA ASP A 215 -6.78 28.34 2.99
C ASP A 215 -6.72 29.36 4.15
N THR A 216 -6.52 28.91 5.38
CA THR A 216 -6.10 29.75 6.51
C THR A 216 -5.25 28.91 7.48
N PRO A 217 -3.91 29.03 7.49
CA PRO A 217 -3.09 28.28 8.43
C PRO A 217 -3.31 28.83 9.84
N ALA A 218 -4.03 28.09 10.68
CA ALA A 218 -4.05 28.35 12.11
C ALA A 218 -2.66 28.01 12.66
N VAL A 219 -2.06 28.93 13.42
CA VAL A 219 -0.80 28.68 14.12
C VAL A 219 -1.12 28.14 15.52
N ALA A 220 -0.37 27.14 15.97
CA ALA A 220 -0.47 26.70 17.36
C ALA A 220 0.32 27.65 18.25
N ASP A 221 -0.38 28.54 18.95
CA ASP A 221 0.25 29.40 19.94
C ASP A 221 0.67 28.62 21.20
N THR A 222 1.37 29.31 22.11
CA THR A 222 1.87 28.70 23.35
C THR A 222 0.75 28.11 24.21
N GLU A 223 -0.45 28.70 24.19
CA GLU A 223 -1.59 28.23 24.98
C GLU A 223 -2.18 26.95 24.37
N ALA A 224 -2.36 26.91 23.05
CA ALA A 224 -2.81 25.73 22.32
C ALA A 224 -1.83 24.55 22.49
N LEU A 225 -0.53 24.81 22.42
CA LEU A 225 0.50 23.79 22.66
C LEU A 225 0.46 23.26 24.11
N ALA A 226 0.33 24.14 25.09
CA ALA A 226 0.23 23.74 26.50
C ALA A 226 -1.06 22.96 26.77
N ALA A 227 -2.18 23.36 26.19
CA ALA A 227 -3.45 22.65 26.28
C ALA A 227 -3.39 21.27 25.62
N ALA A 228 -2.69 21.14 24.48
CA ALA A 228 -2.46 19.86 23.83
C ALA A 228 -1.57 18.93 24.69
N GLU A 229 -0.43 19.42 25.21
CA GLU A 229 0.43 18.66 26.13
C GLU A 229 -0.35 18.20 27.38
N ALA A 230 -1.18 19.08 27.96
CA ALA A 230 -2.01 18.74 29.11
C ALA A 230 -3.09 17.69 28.79
N ARG A 231 -3.77 17.82 27.64
CA ARG A 231 -4.78 16.84 27.19
C ARG A 231 -4.17 15.48 26.89
N LEU A 232 -3.01 15.45 26.23
CA LEU A 232 -2.31 14.23 25.83
C LEU A 232 -1.55 13.60 27.00
N GLY A 233 -1.28 14.34 28.07
CA GLY A 233 -0.51 13.86 29.22
C GLY A 233 0.98 13.68 28.94
N VAL A 234 1.50 14.29 27.86
CA VAL A 234 2.90 14.16 27.42
C VAL A 234 3.58 15.50 27.23
N ARG A 235 4.91 15.47 27.16
CA ARG A 235 5.71 16.57 26.63
C ARG A 235 6.00 16.33 25.14
N LEU A 236 5.53 17.23 24.28
CA LEU A 236 5.78 17.16 22.84
C LEU A 236 7.24 17.54 22.51
N PRO A 237 7.86 16.93 21.48
CA PRO A 237 9.20 17.28 21.02
C PRO A 237 9.34 18.77 20.70
N ALA A 238 10.46 19.38 21.08
CA ALA A 238 10.67 20.82 20.91
C ALA A 238 10.60 21.25 19.43
N LEU A 239 11.17 20.45 18.52
CA LEU A 239 11.09 20.74 17.09
C LEU A 239 9.66 20.58 16.54
N LEU A 240 8.89 19.59 17.01
CA LEU A 240 7.48 19.44 16.63
C LEU A 240 6.67 20.68 17.06
N LYS A 241 6.87 21.17 18.28
CA LYS A 241 6.21 22.40 18.75
C LYS A 241 6.54 23.62 17.90
N ARG A 242 7.80 23.75 17.48
CA ARG A 242 8.22 24.82 16.55
C ARG A 242 7.55 24.68 15.19
N LEU A 243 7.40 23.45 14.69
CA LEU A 243 6.73 23.17 13.42
C LEU A 243 5.25 23.56 13.46
N TYR A 244 4.55 23.20 14.54
CA TYR A 244 3.15 23.54 14.75
C TYR A 244 2.92 25.02 15.05
N GLY A 245 3.94 25.72 15.59
CA GLY A 245 3.94 27.17 15.69
C GLY A 245 4.02 27.89 14.34
N VAL A 246 4.43 27.20 13.26
CA VAL A 246 4.33 27.71 11.88
C VAL A 246 2.95 27.39 11.28
N GLN A 247 2.44 26.18 11.49
CA GLN A 247 1.12 25.75 11.01
C GLN A 247 0.62 24.54 11.81
N ASP A 248 -0.62 24.59 12.30
CA ASP A 248 -1.27 23.51 13.08
C ASP A 248 -1.82 22.40 12.17
N GLY A 249 -0.94 21.53 11.70
CA GLY A 249 -1.28 20.43 10.79
C GLY A 249 -1.47 20.87 9.34
N GLY A 250 -1.73 19.92 8.44
CA GLY A 250 -1.86 20.16 7.00
C GLY A 250 -0.94 19.31 6.14
N ASP A 251 -0.92 19.64 4.84
CA ASP A 251 -0.18 18.88 3.84
C ASP A 251 1.31 19.26 3.76
N THR A 252 2.14 18.31 3.34
CA THR A 252 3.58 18.45 3.14
C THR A 252 4.09 17.55 2.01
N GLY A 253 5.07 18.02 1.23
CA GLY A 253 5.79 17.18 0.27
C GLY A 253 6.83 16.24 0.92
N TRP A 254 7.16 16.45 2.20
CA TRP A 254 8.25 15.80 2.91
C TRP A 254 7.81 14.49 3.58
N CYS A 255 7.53 13.47 2.78
CA CYS A 255 6.91 12.22 3.25
C CYS A 255 7.84 11.00 3.27
N TRP A 256 9.12 11.16 2.91
CA TRP A 256 10.01 10.03 2.61
C TRP A 256 11.15 9.89 3.58
N ALA A 257 11.36 8.69 4.12
CA ALA A 257 12.50 8.38 4.98
C ALA A 257 13.33 7.21 4.42
N PRO A 258 14.67 7.23 4.57
CA PRO A 258 15.52 6.16 4.07
C PRO A 258 15.40 4.91 4.95
N ARG A 259 15.37 3.73 4.32
CA ARG A 259 15.36 2.42 4.97
C ARG A 259 16.76 1.89 5.25
N THR A 260 17.75 2.39 4.52
CA THR A 260 19.15 2.02 4.66
C THR A 260 20.01 3.25 4.93
N ARG A 261 21.24 3.04 5.41
CA ARG A 261 22.17 4.15 5.71
C ARG A 261 22.61 4.92 4.46
N PHE A 262 22.63 4.26 3.31
CA PHE A 262 23.08 4.81 2.04
C PHE A 262 22.03 4.49 0.97
N PRO A 263 20.85 5.14 1.03
CA PRO A 263 19.78 4.87 0.09
C PRO A 263 20.22 5.26 -1.33
N SER A 264 19.89 4.45 -2.32
CA SER A 264 20.05 4.80 -3.73
C SER A 264 18.90 5.67 -4.22
N ASP A 265 18.88 5.99 -5.52
CA ASP A 265 17.75 6.63 -6.20
C ASP A 265 16.58 5.66 -6.46
N ARG A 266 16.74 4.37 -6.12
CA ARG A 266 15.69 3.36 -6.25
C ARG A 266 14.70 3.51 -5.13
N TYR A 267 13.43 3.42 -5.50
CA TYR A 267 12.34 3.57 -4.57
C TYR A 267 12.42 2.59 -3.37
N VAL A 268 12.85 1.33 -3.60
CA VAL A 268 12.87 0.26 -2.58
C VAL A 268 13.71 0.57 -1.33
N ASP A 269 14.64 1.52 -1.44
CA ASP A 269 15.49 2.00 -0.36
C ASP A 269 14.81 3.07 0.52
N TRP A 270 13.58 3.47 0.18
CA TRP A 270 12.81 4.53 0.85
C TRP A 270 11.49 3.99 1.41
N GLU A 271 11.00 4.65 2.46
CA GLU A 271 9.71 4.40 3.10
C GLU A 271 8.90 5.69 3.11
N CYS A 272 7.65 5.63 2.64
CA CYS A 272 6.73 6.75 2.78
C CYS A 272 6.11 6.70 4.17
N VAL A 273 6.54 7.61 5.04
CA VAL A 273 6.17 7.68 6.46
C VAL A 273 5.04 8.67 6.75
N LEU A 274 4.61 9.42 5.72
CA LEU A 274 3.44 10.30 5.73
C LEU A 274 2.63 10.05 4.46
N VAL A 275 1.87 8.95 4.46
CA VAL A 275 1.26 8.39 3.24
C VAL A 275 0.30 9.35 2.55
N ASP A 276 -0.58 10.00 3.32
CA ASP A 276 -1.51 11.02 2.84
C ASP A 276 -0.87 12.40 2.70
N ARG A 277 0.46 12.52 2.88
CA ARG A 277 1.17 13.79 2.92
C ARG A 277 0.64 14.77 3.98
N TYR A 278 -0.14 14.29 4.94
CA TYR A 278 -0.86 15.13 5.89
C TYR A 278 -0.42 14.86 7.32
N LEU A 279 -0.19 15.93 8.10
CA LEU A 279 -0.05 15.88 9.56
C LEU A 279 -1.33 16.39 10.23
N SER A 280 -1.79 15.66 11.24
CA SER A 280 -3.02 15.98 11.97
C SER A 280 -2.87 17.24 12.80
N PRO A 281 -3.85 18.16 12.82
CA PRO A 281 -3.86 19.28 13.76
C PRO A 281 -3.77 18.78 15.21
N LEU A 282 -3.20 19.59 16.12
CA LEU A 282 -3.00 19.21 17.53
C LEU A 282 -4.28 18.68 18.16
N ALA A 283 -5.43 19.31 17.87
CA ALA A 283 -6.73 18.91 18.39
C ALA A 283 -7.17 17.49 17.99
N GLN A 284 -6.62 16.94 16.91
CA GLN A 284 -6.93 15.61 16.39
C GLN A 284 -5.91 14.56 16.80
N ILE A 285 -4.71 14.97 17.23
CA ILE A 285 -3.71 14.05 17.78
C ILE A 285 -4.28 13.40 19.05
N GLY A 286 -4.18 12.07 19.11
CA GLY A 286 -4.57 11.23 20.23
C GLY A 286 -3.69 9.99 20.31
N SER A 287 -3.89 9.15 21.32
CA SER A 287 -3.18 7.88 21.42
C SER A 287 -3.68 6.88 20.37
N VAL A 288 -2.93 5.80 20.12
CA VAL A 288 -3.38 4.68 19.29
C VAL A 288 -4.66 4.07 19.88
N LEU A 289 -4.81 4.08 21.22
CA LEU A 289 -6.03 3.61 21.86
C LEU A 289 -7.23 4.53 21.59
N ASP A 290 -7.04 5.86 21.64
CA ASP A 290 -8.08 6.83 21.28
C ASP A 290 -8.47 6.67 19.81
N PHE A 291 -7.47 6.50 18.94
CA PHE A 291 -7.64 6.27 17.51
C PHE A 291 -8.45 4.99 17.26
N ALA A 292 -8.16 3.91 18.01
CA ALA A 292 -8.91 2.66 17.94
C ALA A 292 -10.35 2.77 18.40
N ALA A 293 -10.60 3.52 19.47
CA ALA A 293 -11.95 3.74 19.98
C ALA A 293 -12.83 4.61 19.05
N ALA A 294 -12.21 5.43 18.20
CA ALA A 294 -12.90 6.32 17.27
C ALA A 294 -13.23 5.68 15.91
N PHE A 295 -12.85 4.42 15.71
CA PHE A 295 -13.04 3.69 14.46
C PHE A 295 -14.47 3.14 14.30
N GLU A 296 -14.94 3.04 13.06
CA GLU A 296 -16.32 2.64 12.71
C GLU A 296 -16.73 1.27 13.27
N ASP A 297 -15.82 0.29 13.27
CA ASP A 297 -15.96 -0.95 14.05
C ASP A 297 -14.96 -0.95 15.22
N PRO A 298 -15.39 -0.48 16.41
CA PRO A 298 -14.51 -0.45 17.57
C PRO A 298 -14.04 -1.84 17.99
N GLN A 299 -14.74 -2.93 17.68
CA GLN A 299 -14.37 -4.24 18.22
C GLN A 299 -13.15 -4.84 17.53
N ASP A 300 -13.04 -4.72 16.20
CA ASP A 300 -11.93 -5.34 15.47
C ASP A 300 -10.58 -4.70 15.78
N PHE A 301 -10.48 -3.38 15.64
CA PHE A 301 -9.22 -2.71 15.89
C PHE A 301 -8.90 -2.60 17.39
N SER A 302 -9.91 -2.37 18.24
CA SER A 302 -9.69 -2.33 19.70
C SER A 302 -9.28 -3.70 20.24
N SER A 303 -9.82 -4.81 19.74
CA SER A 303 -9.45 -6.15 20.22
C SER A 303 -7.95 -6.42 20.03
N VAL A 304 -7.38 -6.12 18.87
CA VAL A 304 -5.94 -6.26 18.62
C VAL A 304 -5.14 -5.22 19.40
N ALA A 305 -5.57 -3.96 19.40
CA ALA A 305 -4.89 -2.90 20.15
C ALA A 305 -4.77 -3.25 21.65
N THR A 306 -5.81 -3.85 22.25
CA THR A 306 -5.80 -4.26 23.66
C THR A 306 -4.82 -5.40 23.97
N LEU A 307 -4.33 -6.13 22.96
CA LEU A 307 -3.26 -7.13 23.14
C LEU A 307 -1.88 -6.48 23.33
N HIS A 308 -1.72 -5.19 22.99
CA HIS A 308 -0.46 -4.47 23.12
C HIS A 308 -0.49 -3.51 24.31
N ALA A 309 0.48 -3.65 25.20
CA ALA A 309 0.61 -2.77 26.36
C ALA A 309 1.15 -1.37 25.97
N GLY A 310 0.66 -0.34 26.68
CA GLY A 310 1.19 1.01 26.60
C GLY A 310 0.79 1.81 25.36
N LEU A 311 -0.25 1.39 24.62
CA LEU A 311 -0.71 2.12 23.42
C LEU A 311 -1.34 3.49 23.74
N ASP A 312 -1.74 3.72 24.99
CA ASP A 312 -2.08 5.03 25.54
C ASP A 312 -0.90 6.03 25.49
N GLN A 313 0.34 5.53 25.38
CA GLN A 313 1.57 6.32 25.28
C GLN A 313 2.13 6.39 23.85
N VAL A 314 1.39 5.92 22.85
CA VAL A 314 1.78 6.01 21.44
C VAL A 314 0.85 7.00 20.76
N LEU A 315 1.33 8.19 20.41
CA LEU A 315 0.49 9.25 19.85
C LEU A 315 0.52 9.24 18.33
N VAL A 316 -0.64 9.25 17.69
CA VAL A 316 -0.77 9.24 16.22
C VAL A 316 -0.65 10.67 15.69
N LEU A 317 0.41 10.94 14.93
CA LEU A 317 0.64 12.23 14.26
C LEU A 317 -0.01 12.28 12.88
N SER A 318 0.03 11.16 12.17
CA SER A 318 -0.57 10.99 10.86
C SER A 318 -1.04 9.55 10.75
N SER A 319 -2.17 9.38 10.07
CA SER A 319 -2.77 8.09 9.82
C SER A 319 -3.27 8.07 8.39
N HIS A 320 -3.06 6.94 7.75
CA HIS A 320 -3.70 6.60 6.49
C HIS A 320 -4.52 5.35 6.73
N ASN A 321 -5.83 5.57 6.90
CA ASN A 321 -6.75 4.64 7.57
C ASN A 321 -6.17 4.16 8.90
N VAL A 322 -6.42 2.90 9.26
CA VAL A 322 -5.77 2.23 10.40
C VAL A 322 -4.43 1.60 10.04
N ASP A 323 -4.18 1.31 8.76
CA ASP A 323 -3.03 0.50 8.35
C ASP A 323 -1.68 1.19 8.54
N CYS A 324 -1.60 2.49 8.25
CA CYS A 324 -0.34 3.20 8.22
C CYS A 324 -0.37 4.34 9.23
N LEU A 325 0.42 4.21 10.30
CA LEU A 325 0.41 5.15 11.41
C LEU A 325 1.83 5.69 11.63
N LEU A 326 1.98 7.01 11.52
CA LEU A 326 3.15 7.72 12.02
C LEU A 326 2.88 8.14 13.45
N CYS A 327 3.73 7.69 14.38
CA CYS A 327 3.50 7.92 15.80
C CYS A 327 4.72 8.47 16.54
N LEU A 328 4.44 9.15 17.64
CA LEU A 328 5.39 9.36 18.73
C LEU A 328 5.24 8.23 19.75
N ASP A 329 6.28 7.44 19.97
CA ASP A 329 6.28 6.33 20.92
C ASP A 329 7.01 6.73 22.21
N TYR A 330 6.24 6.91 23.28
CA TYR A 330 6.77 7.26 24.60
C TYR A 330 7.06 6.03 25.48
N ARG A 331 6.69 4.81 25.08
CA ARG A 331 6.75 3.62 25.96
C ARG A 331 8.14 3.33 26.51
N GLY A 332 9.20 3.65 25.75
CA GLY A 332 10.58 3.38 26.15
C GLY A 332 11.13 4.33 27.23
N ARG A 333 10.73 5.60 27.22
CA ARG A 333 11.29 6.64 28.11
C ARG A 333 10.28 7.30 29.03
N GLY A 334 9.00 7.13 28.75
CA GLY A 334 7.89 7.75 29.46
C GLY A 334 7.49 9.13 28.91
N PRO A 335 6.31 9.63 29.30
CA PRO A 335 5.62 10.76 28.68
C PRO A 335 6.33 12.11 28.82
N GLN A 336 7.29 12.24 29.74
CA GLN A 336 7.99 13.50 30.04
C GLN A 336 9.33 13.65 29.29
N TYR A 337 9.73 12.61 28.56
CA TYR A 337 11.00 12.55 27.84
C TYR A 337 10.78 12.53 26.33
N ALA A 338 11.85 12.74 25.56
CA ALA A 338 11.78 12.70 24.11
C ALA A 338 11.32 11.31 23.62
N PRO A 339 10.24 11.21 22.83
CA PRO A 339 9.76 9.96 22.26
C PRO A 339 10.63 9.51 21.08
N GLU A 340 10.54 8.24 20.74
CA GLU A 340 10.94 7.78 19.41
C GLU A 340 9.87 8.17 18.40
N VAL A 341 10.25 8.32 17.13
CA VAL A 341 9.29 8.39 16.02
C VAL A 341 9.24 7.02 15.38
N VAL A 342 8.04 6.45 15.27
CA VAL A 342 7.84 5.12 14.70
C VAL A 342 6.80 5.19 13.60
N TYR A 343 7.00 4.40 12.56
CA TYR A 343 6.03 4.21 11.50
C TYR A 343 5.62 2.75 11.46
N PHE A 344 4.32 2.49 11.58
CA PHE A 344 3.72 1.17 11.46
C PHE A 344 3.13 1.01 10.07
N GLN A 345 3.41 -0.13 9.45
CA GLN A 345 2.77 -0.55 8.21
C GLN A 345 1.97 -1.83 8.52
N ARG A 346 0.65 -1.73 8.39
CA ARG A 346 -0.39 -2.67 8.88
C ARG A 346 -0.57 -2.61 10.40
N TRP A 347 -1.81 -2.39 10.82
CA TRP A 347 -2.16 -2.25 12.25
C TRP A 347 -2.11 -3.57 13.03
N GLU A 348 -2.32 -4.70 12.36
CA GLU A 348 -2.52 -6.03 12.98
C GLU A 348 -1.36 -6.49 13.87
N GLY A 349 -0.13 -6.04 13.59
CA GLY A 349 1.06 -6.43 14.37
C GLY A 349 1.66 -5.31 15.21
N LEU A 350 1.31 -4.04 14.95
CA LEU A 350 1.96 -2.84 15.51
C LEU A 350 3.50 -2.99 15.61
N HIS A 351 4.10 -3.61 14.60
CA HIS A 351 5.55 -3.74 14.47
C HIS A 351 6.04 -2.61 13.57
N PRO A 352 6.89 -1.70 14.09
CA PRO A 352 7.28 -0.54 13.31
C PRO A 352 8.23 -0.97 12.20
N THR A 353 7.88 -0.64 10.96
CA THR A 353 8.70 -0.92 9.78
C THR A 353 9.80 0.12 9.60
N TRP A 354 9.65 1.28 10.23
CA TRP A 354 10.65 2.33 10.28
C TRP A 354 10.65 3.04 11.64
N ARG A 355 11.81 3.53 12.08
CA ARG A 355 11.95 4.26 13.34
C ARG A 355 13.10 5.27 13.32
N ALA A 356 12.96 6.32 14.12
CA ALA A 356 14.04 7.25 14.48
C ALA A 356 14.06 7.51 15.99
N PRO A 357 15.25 7.76 16.56
CA PRO A 357 15.44 7.90 18.01
C PRO A 357 14.89 9.21 18.59
N SER A 358 14.54 10.18 17.74
CA SER A 358 13.89 11.44 18.14
C SER A 358 13.19 12.10 16.94
N PHE A 359 12.37 13.10 17.23
CA PHE A 359 11.72 13.90 16.19
C PHE A 359 12.72 14.70 15.33
N GLU A 360 13.81 15.20 15.93
CA GLU A 360 14.89 15.87 15.20
C GLU A 360 15.61 14.91 14.25
N ALA A 361 15.88 13.68 14.69
CA ALA A 361 16.47 12.66 13.83
C ALA A 361 15.53 12.34 12.66
N PHE A 362 14.24 12.10 12.95
CA PHE A 362 13.21 11.90 11.93
C PHE A 362 13.19 13.04 10.92
N PHE A 363 13.02 14.28 11.38
CA PHE A 363 12.91 15.46 10.54
C PHE A 363 14.15 15.65 9.64
N SER A 364 15.36 15.36 10.15
CA SER A 364 16.61 15.45 9.35
C SER A 364 16.74 14.38 8.26
N THR A 365 15.98 13.29 8.38
CA THR A 365 15.99 12.17 7.41
C THR A 365 14.92 12.31 6.34
N LEU A 366 13.91 13.16 6.53
CA LEU A 366 12.84 13.33 5.57
C LEU A 366 13.34 13.88 4.24
N ARG A 367 12.78 13.37 3.16
CA ARG A 367 13.04 13.81 1.79
C ARG A 367 11.73 14.09 1.07
N GLN A 368 11.82 14.96 0.08
CA GLN A 368 10.78 15.17 -0.90
C GLN A 368 11.23 14.47 -2.19
N ALA A 369 10.29 13.80 -2.84
CA ALA A 369 10.46 13.32 -4.20
C ALA A 369 9.51 14.08 -5.10
N ASP A 370 10.04 14.53 -6.22
CA ASP A 370 9.21 14.94 -7.34
C ASP A 370 9.06 13.70 -8.23
N LEU A 371 7.82 13.22 -8.38
CA LEU A 371 7.50 12.37 -9.53
C LEU A 371 7.51 13.34 -10.71
N ASP A 372 8.55 13.31 -11.54
CA ASP A 372 8.59 14.12 -12.76
C ASP A 372 7.29 13.85 -13.55
N PHE A 373 6.45 14.87 -13.66
CA PHE A 373 5.14 14.83 -14.30
C PHE A 373 5.23 14.72 -15.82
#